data_AF-A0ABD1P9J9-F1
#
_entry.id   AF-A0ABD1P9J9-F1
#
_cell.length_a   1.000
_cell.length_b   1.000
_cell.length_c   1.000
_cell.angle_alpha   90.00
_cell.angle_beta   90.00
_cell.angle_gamma   90.00
#
_symmetry.space_group_name_H-M   'P 1'
#
loop_
_entity.id
_entity.type
_entity.pdbx_description
1 polymer ?
#
loop_
_entity_poly.entity_id
_entity_poly.type
_entity_poly.pdbx_seq_one_letter_code
_entity_poly.pdbx_strand_id
1 'polypeptide(L)'
;MSSKSSAGLQMLRNLSISNNQFSGIITKEVGLIDSLASLDLSQNLFTGSISSQLTGLKNLVLLNLSSNNMDGEIPSGFTGLELLKYLDLHSNDFSGDVMGLLAQLGGVMYFDLSSNNFLV
;
A
#
# COMPACT_ATOMS: atom_id res chain seq x y z
N MET A 1 0.62 9.09 -25.88
CA MET A 1 1.70 8.75 -24.92
C MET A 1 1.30 7.44 -24.28
N SER A 2 1.87 6.33 -24.74
CA SER A 2 1.50 4.99 -24.29
C SER A 2 2.00 4.77 -22.86
N SER A 3 1.06 4.59 -21.94
CA SER A 3 1.32 3.95 -20.65
C SER A 3 1.95 2.59 -20.95
N LYS A 4 3.21 2.38 -20.56
CA LYS A 4 3.79 1.04 -20.57
C LYS A 4 2.94 0.21 -19.63
N SER A 5 2.10 -0.65 -20.21
CA SER A 5 1.30 -1.61 -19.47
C SER A 5 2.23 -2.52 -18.68
N SER A 6 1.73 -3.07 -17.57
CA SER A 6 2.30 -4.24 -16.89
C SER A 6 2.23 -5.50 -17.76
N ALA A 7 2.28 -5.40 -19.09
CA ALA A 7 2.08 -6.50 -20.03
C ALA A 7 2.95 -7.74 -19.74
N GLY A 8 4.10 -7.57 -19.08
CA GLY A 8 4.95 -8.69 -18.65
C GLY A 8 4.53 -9.37 -17.34
N LEU A 9 3.71 -8.75 -16.51
CA LEU A 9 3.37 -9.20 -15.14
C LEU A 9 1.87 -9.46 -14.95
N GLN A 10 1.10 -9.66 -16.03
CA GLN A 10 -0.36 -9.84 -15.97
C GLN A 10 -0.82 -11.08 -15.18
N MET A 11 0.09 -12.00 -14.88
CA MET A 11 -0.18 -13.19 -14.07
C MET A 11 0.38 -13.09 -12.65
N LEU A 12 1.12 -12.02 -12.32
CA LEU A 12 1.75 -11.87 -11.01
C LEU A 12 0.67 -11.59 -9.95
N ARG A 13 0.44 -12.58 -9.08
CA ARG A 13 -0.53 -12.49 -7.98
C ARG A 13 0.11 -12.04 -6.68
N ASN A 14 1.37 -12.40 -6.45
CA ASN A 14 2.05 -12.20 -5.19
C ASN A 14 3.41 -11.56 -5.48
N LEU A 15 3.63 -10.37 -4.94
CA LEU A 15 4.92 -9.70 -4.95
C LEU A 15 5.35 -9.50 -3.49
N SER A 16 6.45 -10.16 -3.12
CA SER A 16 7.11 -9.95 -1.82
C SER A 16 8.58 -9.68 -2.06
N ILE A 17 9.05 -8.56 -1.50
CA ILE A 17 10.47 -8.21 -1.40
C ILE A 17 10.82 -7.78 0.03
N SER A 18 10.03 -8.25 1.00
CA SER A 18 10.16 -7.90 2.41
C SER A 18 11.48 -8.34 3.01
N ASN A 19 11.90 -7.69 4.10
CA ASN A 19 13.14 -7.99 4.84
C ASN A 19 14.39 -7.85 3.98
N ASN A 20 14.56 -6.67 3.40
CA ASN A 20 15.71 -6.29 2.58
C ASN A 20 16.16 -4.87 2.93
N GLN A 21 17.06 -4.31 2.12
CA GLN A 21 17.55 -2.93 2.24
C GLN A 21 17.12 -2.08 1.03
N PHE A 22 15.99 -2.42 0.39
CA PHE A 22 15.48 -1.60 -0.71
C PHE A 22 15.14 -0.21 -0.20
N SER A 23 15.57 0.81 -0.94
CA SER A 23 15.38 2.21 -0.58
C SER A 23 14.85 3.01 -1.76
N GLY A 24 14.50 4.27 -1.50
CA GLY A 24 13.83 5.14 -2.47
C GLY A 24 12.32 4.97 -2.41
N ILE A 25 11.64 5.42 -3.45
CA ILE A 25 10.16 5.46 -3.47
C ILE A 25 9.56 4.20 -4.10
N ILE A 26 8.39 3.80 -3.61
CA ILE A 26 7.56 2.82 -4.32
C ILE A 26 7.03 3.49 -5.58
N THR A 27 7.49 3.03 -6.74
CA THR A 27 7.14 3.69 -8.00
C THR A 27 5.69 3.39 -8.39
N LYS A 28 5.04 4.35 -9.07
CA LYS A 28 3.64 4.24 -9.51
C LYS A 28 3.37 3.04 -10.42
N GLU A 29 4.40 2.50 -11.05
CA GLU A 29 4.33 1.34 -11.94
C GLU A 29 3.91 0.06 -11.20
N VAL A 30 4.14 -0.04 -9.88
CA VAL A 30 3.60 -1.15 -9.06
C VAL A 30 2.07 -1.15 -9.09
N GLY A 31 1.46 0.04 -9.10
CA GLY A 31 0.02 0.22 -9.20
C GLY A 31 -0.58 -0.13 -10.58
N LEU A 32 0.24 -0.51 -11.56
CA LEU A 32 -0.21 -0.97 -12.88
C LEU A 32 -0.33 -2.50 -12.98
N ILE A 33 0.07 -3.24 -11.95
CA ILE A 33 0.03 -4.72 -11.93
C ILE A 33 -1.33 -5.17 -11.37
N ASP A 34 -2.39 -4.97 -12.17
CA ASP A 34 -3.79 -5.18 -11.74
C ASP A 34 -4.09 -6.60 -11.25
N SER A 35 -3.24 -7.58 -11.61
CA SER A 35 -3.33 -8.96 -11.14
C SER A 35 -2.84 -9.16 -9.71
N LEU A 36 -2.30 -8.18 -8.99
CA LEU A 36 -1.81 -8.41 -7.62
C LEU A 36 -2.95 -8.72 -6.63
N ALA A 37 -2.75 -9.77 -5.83
CA ALA A 37 -3.52 -10.12 -4.63
C ALA A 37 -2.78 -9.74 -3.35
N SER A 38 -1.46 -9.85 -3.38
CA SER A 38 -0.62 -9.70 -2.20
C SER A 38 0.59 -8.86 -2.56
N LEU A 39 0.76 -7.75 -1.85
CA LEU A 39 1.92 -6.88 -1.95
C LEU A 39 2.55 -6.73 -0.57
N ASP A 40 3.74 -7.32 -0.40
CA ASP A 40 4.51 -7.23 0.84
C ASP A 40 5.88 -6.59 0.57
N LEU A 41 6.00 -5.34 1.01
CA LEU A 41 7.21 -4.51 0.90
C LEU A 41 7.80 -4.20 2.28
N SER A 42 7.34 -4.91 3.32
CA SER A 42 7.70 -4.61 4.71
C SER A 42 9.17 -4.80 5.03
N GLN A 43 9.64 -4.19 6.12
CA GLN A 43 11.02 -4.34 6.61
C GLN A 43 12.04 -3.99 5.51
N ASN A 44 11.95 -2.76 5.01
CA ASN A 44 12.85 -2.16 4.03
C ASN A 44 13.16 -0.72 4.45
N LEU A 45 13.73 0.07 3.53
CA LEU A 45 14.09 1.47 3.72
C LEU A 45 13.33 2.36 2.71
N PHE A 46 12.13 1.96 2.30
CA PHE A 46 11.32 2.73 1.36
C PHE A 46 10.89 4.05 1.98
N THR A 47 10.91 5.12 1.19
CA THR A 47 10.56 6.48 1.59
C THR A 47 9.45 7.07 0.71
N GLY A 48 8.97 8.25 1.10
CA GLY A 48 7.93 8.97 0.40
C GLY A 48 6.52 8.41 0.64
N SER A 49 5.54 9.02 -0.02
CA SER A 49 4.13 8.71 0.19
C SER A 49 3.62 7.55 -0.66
N ILE A 50 2.51 6.95 -0.20
CA ILE A 50 1.79 5.94 -0.96
C ILE A 50 1.23 6.60 -2.23
N SER A 51 1.73 6.17 -3.38
CA SER A 51 1.23 6.60 -4.69
C SER A 51 -0.26 6.24 -4.85
N SER A 52 -1.07 7.21 -5.33
CA SER A 52 -2.50 7.00 -5.58
C SER A 52 -2.78 5.92 -6.62
N GLN A 53 -1.81 5.53 -7.44
CA GLN A 53 -1.94 4.42 -8.39
C GLN A 53 -2.13 3.07 -7.68
N LEU A 54 -1.65 2.89 -6.43
CA LEU A 54 -1.90 1.66 -5.66
C LEU A 54 -3.39 1.46 -5.34
N THR A 55 -4.19 2.53 -5.34
CA THR A 55 -5.66 2.47 -5.17
C THR A 55 -6.37 1.77 -6.35
N GLY A 56 -5.66 1.59 -7.47
CA GLY A 56 -6.13 0.89 -8.66
C GLY A 56 -6.02 -0.64 -8.58
N LEU A 57 -5.31 -1.19 -7.61
CA LEU A 57 -5.10 -2.64 -7.45
C LEU A 57 -6.35 -3.34 -6.90
N LYS A 58 -7.43 -3.41 -7.70
CA LYS A 58 -8.75 -3.89 -7.25
C LYS A 58 -8.78 -5.35 -6.79
N ASN A 59 -7.78 -6.14 -7.17
CA ASN A 59 -7.66 -7.52 -6.74
C ASN A 59 -6.86 -7.71 -5.44
N LEU A 60 -6.40 -6.62 -4.81
CA LEU A 60 -5.52 -6.67 -3.64
C LEU A 60 -6.30 -7.10 -2.38
N VAL A 61 -5.77 -8.12 -1.71
CA VAL A 61 -6.29 -8.71 -0.47
C VAL A 61 -5.37 -8.38 0.70
N LEU A 62 -4.07 -8.32 0.44
CA LEU A 62 -3.03 -8.03 1.44
C LEU A 62 -2.13 -6.90 0.94
N LEU A 63 -2.01 -5.85 1.76
CA LEU A 63 -1.03 -4.79 1.62
C LEU A 63 -0.23 -4.68 2.93
N ASN A 64 1.08 -4.95 2.85
CA ASN A 64 2.00 -4.77 3.95
C ASN A 64 3.13 -3.82 3.53
N LEU A 65 3.14 -2.62 4.11
CA LEU A 65 4.18 -1.59 3.93
C LEU A 65 4.90 -1.29 5.25
N SER A 66 4.65 -2.09 6.28
CA SER A 66 5.17 -1.85 7.63
C SER A 66 6.69 -1.83 7.72
N SER A 67 7.22 -1.17 8.76
CA SER A 67 8.65 -1.11 9.03
C SER A 67 9.45 -0.58 7.82
N ASN A 68 9.09 0.63 7.39
CA ASN A 68 9.76 1.41 6.35
C ASN A 68 9.94 2.86 6.85
N ASN A 69 10.34 3.77 5.97
CA ASN A 69 10.50 5.21 6.23
C ASN A 69 9.49 6.04 5.39
N MET A 70 8.30 5.49 5.15
CA MET A 70 7.28 6.12 4.30
C MET A 70 6.50 7.19 5.05
N ASP A 71 6.08 8.23 4.34
CA ASP A 71 5.46 9.44 4.92
C ASP A 71 4.15 9.84 4.21
N GLY A 72 3.59 10.99 4.61
CA GLY A 72 2.38 11.55 4.02
C GLY A 72 1.09 10.88 4.51
N GLU A 73 -0.01 11.15 3.81
CA GLU A 73 -1.35 10.66 4.17
C GLU A 73 -1.66 9.31 3.50
N ILE A 74 -2.53 8.52 4.14
CA ILE A 74 -3.08 7.32 3.50
C ILE A 74 -4.07 7.75 2.40
N PRO A 75 -3.91 7.32 1.13
CA PRO A 75 -4.81 7.72 0.06
C PRO A 75 -6.25 7.27 0.34
N SER A 76 -7.20 8.22 0.26
CA SER A 76 -8.63 7.95 0.46
C SER A 76 -9.18 6.87 -0.48
N GLY A 77 -8.54 6.65 -1.64
CA GLY A 77 -8.91 5.59 -2.58
C GLY A 77 -8.76 4.16 -2.03
N PHE A 78 -8.12 3.94 -0.87
CA PHE A 78 -8.09 2.64 -0.20
C PHE A 78 -9.50 2.16 0.22
N THR A 79 -10.45 3.07 0.41
CA THR A 79 -11.86 2.71 0.65
C THR A 79 -12.49 1.99 -0.53
N GLY A 80 -11.95 2.16 -1.74
CA GLY A 80 -12.38 1.47 -2.96
C GLY A 80 -11.64 0.16 -3.25
N LEU A 81 -10.86 -0.38 -2.29
CA LEU A 81 -10.23 -1.69 -2.38
C LEU A 81 -11.11 -2.73 -1.68
N GLU A 82 -12.21 -3.11 -2.33
CA GLU A 82 -13.28 -3.94 -1.74
C GLU A 82 -12.82 -5.33 -1.25
N LEU A 83 -11.74 -5.85 -1.85
CA LEU A 83 -11.17 -7.15 -1.50
C LEU A 83 -10.11 -7.08 -0.39
N LEU A 84 -9.69 -5.89 0.03
CA LEU A 84 -8.62 -5.72 1.01
C LEU A 84 -9.05 -6.25 2.38
N LYS A 85 -8.29 -7.21 2.92
CA LYS A 85 -8.52 -7.85 4.22
C LYS A 85 -7.41 -7.59 5.23
N TYR A 86 -6.19 -7.38 4.74
CA TYR A 86 -5.03 -7.13 5.58
C TYR A 86 -4.35 -5.85 5.11
N LEU A 87 -4.32 -4.85 5.99
CA LEU A 87 -3.64 -3.59 5.76
C LEU A 87 -2.72 -3.29 6.95
N ASP A 88 -1.43 -3.32 6.69
CA ASP A 88 -0.41 -3.10 7.71
C ASP A 88 0.55 -2.02 7.27
N LEU A 89 0.50 -0.89 7.99
CA LEU A 89 1.31 0.30 7.75
C LEU A 89 2.12 0.69 8.99
N HIS A 90 2.22 -0.20 10.00
CA HIS A 90 2.87 0.13 11.26
C HIS A 90 4.35 0.47 11.09
N SER A 91 4.92 1.22 12.04
CA SER A 91 6.34 1.62 12.03
C SER A 91 6.75 2.31 10.72
N ASN A 92 6.14 3.46 10.47
CA ASN A 92 6.43 4.39 9.38
C ASN A 92 6.26 5.84 9.90
N ASP A 93 6.35 6.81 9.00
CA ASP A 93 6.16 8.23 9.30
C ASP A 93 4.82 8.78 8.74
N PHE A 94 3.82 7.92 8.49
CA PHE A 94 2.52 8.34 7.96
C PHE A 94 1.80 9.31 8.90
N SER A 95 1.01 10.21 8.34
CA SER A 95 0.33 11.29 9.05
C SER A 95 -1.05 11.58 8.48
N GLY A 96 -1.73 12.60 8.99
CA GLY A 96 -3.07 13.01 8.54
C GLY A 96 -4.19 12.47 9.41
N ASP A 97 -5.42 12.71 8.98
CA ASP A 97 -6.65 12.26 9.65
C ASP A 97 -7.03 10.85 9.18
N VAL A 98 -7.06 9.91 10.13
CA VAL A 98 -7.40 8.51 9.90
C VAL A 98 -8.90 8.23 10.05
N MET A 99 -9.66 9.10 10.72
CA MET A 99 -11.05 8.83 11.10
C MET A 99 -11.96 8.72 9.88
N GLY A 100 -11.74 9.56 8.87
CA GLY A 100 -12.48 9.51 7.60
C GLY A 100 -12.24 8.22 6.81
N LEU A 101 -11.02 7.68 6.87
CA LEU A 101 -10.66 6.40 6.24
C LEU A 101 -11.30 5.23 6.98
N LEU A 102 -11.17 5.20 8.31
CA LEU A 102 -11.71 4.15 9.18
C LEU A 102 -13.23 4.01 9.05
N ALA A 103 -13.96 5.12 8.94
CA ALA A 103 -15.40 5.11 8.76
C ALA A 103 -15.87 4.41 7.48
N GLN A 104 -14.98 4.27 6.48
CA GLN A 104 -15.30 3.74 5.15
C GLN A 104 -14.64 2.39 4.84
N LEU A 105 -13.64 1.96 5.62
CA LEU A 105 -13.00 0.64 5.48
C LEU A 105 -13.88 -0.48 6.04
N GLY A 106 -14.92 -0.88 5.30
CA GLY A 106 -15.89 -1.88 5.77
C GLY A 106 -15.44 -3.35 5.71
N GLY A 107 -14.32 -3.65 5.04
CA GLY A 107 -13.92 -5.03 4.71
C GLY A 107 -12.65 -5.56 5.36
N VAL A 108 -11.90 -4.70 6.06
CA VAL A 108 -10.57 -5.01 6.58
C VAL A 108 -10.68 -5.83 7.87
N MET A 109 -9.96 -6.96 7.93
CA MET A 109 -9.96 -7.89 9.06
C MET A 109 -8.75 -7.68 9.98
N TYR A 110 -7.63 -7.25 9.41
CA TYR A 110 -6.43 -6.86 10.13
C TYR A 110 -6.02 -5.47 9.70
N PHE A 111 -5.90 -4.56 10.67
CA PHE A 111 -5.51 -3.19 10.44
C PHE A 111 -4.54 -2.72 11.53
N ASP A 112 -3.32 -2.37 11.14
CA ASP A 112 -2.31 -1.84 12.04
C ASP A 112 -1.69 -0.55 11.48
N LEU A 113 -1.81 0.51 12.27
CA LEU A 113 -1.26 1.85 12.02
C LEU A 113 -0.34 2.31 13.16
N SER A 114 -0.02 1.44 14.11
CA SER A 114 0.79 1.78 15.27
C SER A 114 2.16 2.33 14.85
N SER A 115 2.78 3.13 15.72
CA SER A 115 4.09 3.74 15.44
C SER A 115 4.11 4.54 14.13
N ASN A 116 3.18 5.50 14.01
CA ASN A 116 3.09 6.51 12.96
C ASN A 116 2.75 7.88 13.60
N ASN A 117 2.59 8.92 12.79
CA ASN A 117 2.35 10.31 13.17
C ASN A 117 0.89 10.77 12.91
N PHE A 118 -0.10 9.88 13.01
CA PHE A 118 -1.51 10.23 12.78
C PHE A 118 -2.06 11.19 13.82
N LEU A 119 -2.92 12.11 13.38
CA LEU A 119 -3.69 12.99 14.25
C LEU A 119 -4.97 12.25 14.67
N VAL A 120 -5.36 12.42 15.93
CA VAL A 120 -6.64 11.95 16.51
C VAL A 120 -7.58 13.11 16.73
#